data_AF-A0A0R2R0X6-F1
#
_entry.id   AF-A0A0R2R0X6-F1
#
_cell.length_a   1.000
_cell.length_b   1.000
_cell.length_c   1.000
_cell.angle_alpha   90.00
_cell.angle_beta   90.00
_cell.angle_gamma   90.00
#
_symmetry.space_group_name_H-M   'P 1'
#
loop_
_entity.id
_entity.type
_entity.pdbx_description
1 polymer ?
#
loop_
_entity_poly.entity_id
_entity_poly.type
_entity_poly.pdbx_seq_one_letter_code
_entity_poly.pdbx_strand_id
1 'polypeptide(L)' 'MNMKKIIVLSSVVALLSACGGSGNGELIGVQNRPIWNPTDPYGMVFIPQGSYNMGPSDQDVPFANVSQSKTVSVGLLYG' A
#
# COMPACT_ATOMS: atom_id res chain seq x y z
N MET A 1 -15.18 31.45 46.64
CA MET A 1 -15.23 30.61 45.42
C MET A 1 -16.23 29.50 45.66
N ASN A 2 -17.37 29.47 44.95
CA ASN A 2 -18.42 28.48 45.21
C ASN A 2 -17.98 27.10 44.70
N MET A 3 -17.94 26.06 45.54
CA MET A 3 -17.42 24.72 45.18
C MET A 3 -18.02 24.14 43.90
N LYS A 4 -19.31 24.42 43.63
CA LYS A 4 -20.01 23.99 42.42
C LYS A 4 -19.39 24.58 41.14
N LYS A 5 -18.88 25.81 41.20
CA LYS A 5 -18.22 26.46 40.05
C LYS A 5 -16.84 25.86 39.77
N ILE A 6 -16.13 25.41 40.80
CA ILE A 6 -14.81 24.77 40.66
C ILE A 6 -14.95 23.41 39.97
N ILE A 7 -15.94 22.61 40.37
CA ILE A 7 -16.20 21.29 39.78
C ILE A 7 -16.57 21.41 38.30
N VAL A 8 -17.45 22.35 37.96
CA VAL A 8 -17.85 22.60 36.56
C VAL A 8 -16.66 23.08 35.73
N LEU A 9 -15.83 23.99 36.24
CA LEU A 9 -14.67 24.50 35.53
C LEU A 9 -13.62 23.39 35.27
N SER A 10 -13.39 22.53 36.26
CA SER A 10 -12.48 21.38 36.15
C SER A 10 -12.93 20.38 35.09
N SER A 11 -14.22 20.03 35.07
CA SER A 11 -14.80 19.12 34.06
C SER A 11 -14.62 19.65 32.64
N VAL A 12 -14.80 20.95 32.43
CA VAL A 12 -14.65 21.56 31.10
C VAL A 12 -13.20 21.45 30.63
N VAL A 13 -12.22 21.80 31.47
CA VAL A 13 -10.80 21.70 31.12
C VAL A 13 -10.39 20.25 30.79
N ALA A 14 -10.89 19.27 31.54
CA ALA A 14 -10.62 17.85 31.29
C ALA A 14 -11.22 17.35 29.97
N LEU A 15 -12.37 17.87 29.55
CA LEU A 15 -13.00 17.52 28.27
C LEU A 15 -12.24 18.13 27.08
N LEU A 16 -11.69 19.34 27.24
CA LEU A 16 -10.89 19.96 26.17
C LEU A 16 -9.53 19.29 25.96
N SER A 17 -8.92 18.71 27.00
CA SER A 17 -7.64 17.99 26.87
C SER A 17 -7.78 16.58 26.31
N ALA A 18 -8.98 16.00 26.32
CA ALA A 18 -9.23 14.65 25.81
C ALA A 18 -9.29 14.57 24.27
N CYS A 19 -9.55 15.69 23.58
CA CYS A 19 -9.61 15.74 22.11
C CYS A 19 -8.29 16.26 21.53
N GLY A 20 -7.27 15.40 21.56
CA GLY A 20 -5.97 15.65 20.92
C GLY A 20 -5.62 14.49 20.01
N GLY A 21 -6.01 14.57 18.73
CA GLY A 21 -5.63 13.59 17.72
C GLY A 21 -4.12 13.62 17.51
N SER A 22 -3.42 12.63 18.05
CA SER A 22 -1.99 12.44 17.80
C SER A 22 -1.79 11.26 16.87
N GLY A 23 -1.14 11.53 15.73
CA GLY A 23 -0.66 10.51 14.81
C GLY A 23 -1.42 10.46 13.49
N ASN A 24 -0.66 10.39 12.40
CA ASN A 24 -1.15 9.91 11.12
C ASN A 24 -1.68 8.49 11.37
N GLY A 25 -2.98 8.26 11.19
CA GLY A 25 -3.63 6.96 11.41
C GLY A 25 -3.17 5.84 10.45
N GLU A 26 -2.08 6.08 9.72
CA GLU A 26 -1.51 5.20 8.72
C GLU A 26 -0.03 4.95 9.03
N LEU A 27 0.43 3.75 8.69
CA LEU A 27 1.83 3.38 8.81
C LEU A 27 2.65 4.21 7.80
N ILE A 28 3.41 5.19 8.29
CA ILE A 28 4.27 6.06 7.46
C ILE A 28 5.47 5.34 6.81
N GLY A 29 5.61 4.02 7.03
CA GLY A 29 6.72 3.21 6.54
C GLY A 29 8.06 3.54 7.21
N VAL A 30 9.10 2.82 6.81
CA VAL A 30 10.46 3.01 7.32
C VAL A 30 11.00 4.34 6.79
N GLN A 31 11.24 5.28 7.70
CA GLN A 31 11.88 6.56 7.39
C GLN A 31 13.36 6.35 7.05
N ASN A 32 13.90 7.12 6.10
CA ASN A 32 15.31 7.08 5.69
C ASN A 32 15.79 5.75 5.05
N ARG A 33 15.00 5.14 4.15
CA ARG A 33 15.54 4.04 3.33
C ARG A 33 16.63 4.55 2.39
N PRO A 34 17.80 3.87 2.30
CA PRO A 34 18.77 4.17 1.27
C PRO A 34 18.12 3.98 -0.11
N ILE A 35 18.50 4.82 -1.06
CA ILE A 35 18.04 4.69 -2.46
C ILE A 35 18.52 3.33 -2.96
N TRP A 36 17.58 2.41 -3.17
CA TRP A 36 17.85 1.11 -3.76
C TRP A 36 18.12 1.33 -5.25
N ASN A 37 19.40 1.25 -5.65
CA ASN A 37 19.82 1.29 -7.04
C ASN A 37 20.36 -0.10 -7.41
N PRO A 38 19.48 -1.05 -7.76
CA PRO A 38 19.91 -2.37 -8.17
C PRO A 38 20.74 -2.21 -9.45
N THR A 39 21.94 -2.80 -9.48
CA THR A 39 22.69 -2.92 -10.72
C THR A 39 21.91 -3.83 -11.66
N ASP A 40 21.73 -3.39 -12.91
CA ASP A 40 21.07 -4.19 -13.93
C ASP A 40 21.77 -5.56 -14.05
N PRO A 41 21.06 -6.68 -13.86
CA PRO A 41 21.67 -8.00 -13.94
C PRO A 41 22.20 -8.27 -15.35
N TYR A 42 23.43 -8.77 -15.43
CA TYR A 42 24.12 -9.00 -16.71
C TYR A 42 23.37 -10.03 -17.57
N GLY A 43 23.11 -9.69 -18.83
CA GLY A 43 22.45 -10.57 -19.80
C GLY A 43 20.92 -10.56 -19.76
N MET A 44 20.31 -9.71 -18.91
CA MET A 44 18.86 -9.55 -18.83
C MET A 44 18.40 -8.30 -19.60
N VAL A 45 17.18 -8.32 -20.12
CA VAL A 45 16.56 -7.17 -20.82
C VAL A 45 15.56 -6.48 -19.88
N PHE A 46 15.53 -5.15 -19.92
CA PHE A 46 14.53 -4.37 -19.19
C PHE A 46 13.14 -4.55 -19.80
N ILE A 47 12.21 -5.10 -19.02
CA ILE A 47 10.79 -5.23 -19.39
C ILE A 47 10.01 -4.16 -18.62
N PRO A 48 9.40 -3.17 -19.31
CA PRO A 48 8.65 -2.11 -18.67
C PRO A 48 7.38 -2.66 -18.01
N GLN A 49 6.91 -1.97 -16.97
CA GLN A 49 5.62 -2.24 -16.36
C GLN A 49 4.48 -2.11 -17.38
N GLY A 50 3.52 -3.01 -17.32
CA GLY A 50 2.43 -3.05 -18.28
C GLY A 50 1.36 -4.08 -17.92
N SER A 51 0.37 -4.21 -18.79
CA SER A 51 -0.63 -5.27 -18.68
C SER A 51 -0.75 -6.00 -20.00
N TYR A 52 -0.97 -7.30 -19.94
CA TYR A 52 -1.20 -8.13 -21.12
C TYR A 52 -2.21 -9.23 -20.80
N ASN A 53 -2.81 -9.81 -21.84
CA ASN A 53 -3.73 -10.92 -21.67
C ASN A 53 -2.94 -12.23 -21.59
N MET A 54 -2.92 -12.83 -20.40
CA MET A 54 -2.30 -14.12 -20.14
C MET A 54 -3.34 -15.22 -20.31
N GLY A 55 -3.01 -16.25 -21.09
CA GLY A 55 -3.86 -17.42 -21.33
C GLY A 55 -4.13 -17.65 -22.82
N PRO A 56 -4.80 -18.77 -23.17
CA PRO A 56 -5.08 -19.13 -24.54
C PRO A 56 -6.02 -18.09 -25.18
N SER A 57 -5.65 -17.59 -26.37
CA SER A 57 -6.49 -16.66 -27.13
C SER A 57 -7.56 -17.41 -27.94
N ASP A 58 -7.13 -18.30 -28.86
CA ASP A 58 -8.01 -19.08 -29.76
C ASP A 58 -7.57 -20.57 -29.89
N GLN A 59 -6.62 -21.03 -29.08
CA GLN A 59 -6.16 -22.43 -29.13
C GLN A 59 -6.83 -23.27 -28.05
N ASP A 60 -7.85 -24.01 -28.47
CA ASP A 60 -8.47 -25.07 -27.67
C ASP A 60 -7.65 -26.36 -27.79
N VAL A 61 -6.67 -26.53 -26.92
CA VAL A 61 -5.98 -27.81 -26.76
C VAL A 61 -6.80 -28.67 -25.78
N PRO A 62 -7.45 -29.77 -26.22
CA PRO A 62 -8.22 -30.63 -25.32
C PRO A 62 -7.30 -31.20 -24.24
N PHE A 63 -7.75 -31.21 -22.99
CA PHE A 63 -7.01 -31.65 -21.79
C PHE A 63 -5.83 -30.77 -21.35
N ALA A 64 -5.62 -29.59 -21.93
CA ALA A 64 -4.67 -28.64 -21.36
C ALA A 64 -5.28 -28.01 -20.08
N ASN A 65 -4.59 -28.10 -18.94
CA ASN A 65 -4.96 -27.42 -17.70
C ASN A 65 -4.58 -25.93 -17.78
N VAL A 66 -5.08 -25.24 -18.81
CA VAL A 66 -4.85 -23.82 -19.06
C VAL A 66 -5.98 -23.00 -18.45
N SER A 67 -5.63 -22.01 -17.63
CA SER A 67 -6.58 -21.02 -17.14
C SER A 67 -7.11 -20.17 -18.31
N GLN A 68 -8.36 -19.73 -18.21
CA GLN A 68 -8.98 -18.79 -19.15
C GLN A 68 -8.13 -17.53 -19.34
N SER A 69 -8.24 -16.89 -20.51
CA SER A 69 -7.51 -15.66 -20.78
C SER A 69 -7.91 -14.55 -19.81
N LYS A 70 -6.92 -13.90 -19.19
CA LYS A 70 -7.11 -12.84 -18.21
C LYS A 70 -6.08 -11.74 -18.39
N THR A 71 -6.50 -10.49 -18.24
CA THR A 71 -5.58 -9.36 -18.18
C THR A 71 -4.78 -9.40 -16.87
N VAL A 72 -3.47 -9.52 -16.99
CA VAL A 72 -2.51 -9.55 -15.88
C VAL A 72 -1.64 -8.31 -15.97
N SER A 73 -1.48 -7.63 -14.82
CA SER A 73 -0.55 -6.52 -14.67
C SER A 73 0.78 -7.05 -14.15
N VAL A 74 1.87 -6.65 -14.80
CA VAL A 74 3.23 -7.02 -14.40
C VAL A 74 3.99 -5.74 -14.06
N GLY A 75 4.67 -5.77 -12.91
CA GLY A 75 5.60 -4.72 -12.51
C GLY A 75 6.86 -4.74 -13.38
N LEU A 76 7.69 -3.71 -13.28
CA LEU A 76 8.98 -3.70 -13.95
C LEU A 76 9.83 -4.90 -13.50
N LEU A 77 10.43 -5.59 -14.47
CA LEU A 77 11.36 -6.70 -14.21
C LEU A 77 12.47 -6.75 -15.25
N TYR A 78 13.52 -7.50 -14.90
CA TYR A 78 14.57 -7.89 -15.81
C TYR A 78 14.35 -9.37 -16.13
N GLY A 79 14.24 -9.69 -17.42
CA GLY A 79 13.97 -11.03 -17.96
C GLY A 79 15.03 -11.53 -18.91
#